data_AF-A8MFA5-F1
#
_entry.id   AF-A8MFA5-F1
#
_cell.length_a   1.000
_cell.length_b   1.000
_cell.length_c   1.000
_cell.angle_alpha   90.00
_cell.angle_beta   90.00
_cell.angle_gamma   90.00
#
_symmetry.space_group_name_H-M   'P 1'
#
loop_
_entity.id
_entity.type
_entity.pdbx_description
1 polymer ?
#
loop_
_entity_poly.entity_id
_entity_poly.type
_entity_poly.pdbx_seq_one_letter_code
_entity_poly.pdbx_strand_id
1 'polypeptide(L)'
;MSRIENKKREKKIKRYMRMGVTMTVILLIFGVLAVDFRIRKSLAIEEVSLIDYKHLKEYQYLVHIMGKNYVLDFSELSGALNNKFAEFREIAYNIKRYATDFLKR
;
A
#
# COMPACT_ATOMS: atom_id res chain seq x y z
N MET A 1 -19.40 -13.36 34.47
CA MET A 1 -18.89 -12.74 33.22
C MET A 1 -19.71 -13.28 32.05
N SER A 2 -20.35 -12.41 31.27
CA SER A 2 -21.31 -12.79 30.23
C SER A 2 -20.62 -13.30 28.95
N ARG A 3 -21.27 -14.22 28.20
CA ARG A 3 -20.80 -14.69 26.88
C ARG A 3 -20.48 -13.55 25.91
N ILE A 4 -21.20 -12.42 26.02
CA ILE A 4 -21.01 -11.24 25.17
C ILE A 4 -19.73 -10.47 25.57
N GLU A 5 -19.43 -10.40 26.86
CA GLU A 5 -18.21 -9.77 27.38
C GLU A 5 -16.96 -10.55 26.96
N ASN A 6 -17.03 -11.88 26.99
CA ASN A 6 -15.94 -12.75 26.54
C ASN A 6 -15.64 -12.55 25.05
N LYS A 7 -16.67 -12.49 24.18
CA LYS A 7 -16.49 -12.21 22.74
C LYS A 7 -15.86 -10.83 22.48
N LYS A 8 -16.25 -9.80 23.25
CA LYS A 8 -15.64 -8.46 23.14
C LYS A 8 -14.17 -8.48 23.55
N ARG A 9 -13.84 -9.19 24.64
CA ARG A 9 -12.46 -9.33 25.14
C ARG A 9 -11.56 -10.05 24.14
N GLU A 10 -12.03 -11.18 23.58
CA GLU A 10 -11.29 -11.93 22.55
C GLU A 10 -11.02 -11.11 21.30
N LYS A 11 -12.02 -10.35 20.79
CA LYS A 11 -11.83 -9.46 19.64
C LYS A 11 -10.78 -8.38 19.91
N LYS A 12 -10.78 -7.82 21.12
CA LYS A 12 -9.81 -6.79 21.54
C LYS A 12 -8.39 -7.37 21.61
N ILE A 13 -8.22 -8.55 22.21
CA ILE A 13 -6.94 -9.26 22.26
C ILE A 13 -6.44 -9.61 20.86
N LYS A 14 -7.29 -10.17 19.99
CA LYS A 14 -6.93 -10.45 18.59
C LYS A 14 -6.46 -9.21 17.84
N ARG A 15 -7.09 -8.06 18.07
CA ARG A 15 -6.67 -6.78 17.48
C ARG A 15 -5.28 -6.36 17.97
N TYR A 16 -5.02 -6.42 19.28
CA TYR A 16 -3.71 -6.09 19.82
C TYR A 16 -2.62 -7.05 19.36
N MET A 17 -2.91 -8.35 19.32
CA MET A 17 -1.96 -9.32 18.75
C MET A 17 -1.64 -9.00 17.30
N ARG A 18 -2.65 -8.67 16.48
CA ARG A 18 -2.43 -8.28 15.08
C ARG A 18 -1.54 -7.04 14.99
N MET A 19 -1.84 -6.00 15.79
CA MET A 19 -1.01 -4.79 15.84
C MET A 19 0.43 -5.09 16.27
N GLY A 20 0.62 -5.94 17.29
CA GLY A 20 1.93 -6.36 17.75
C GLY A 20 2.73 -7.08 16.67
N VAL A 21 2.11 -8.06 15.99
CA VAL A 21 2.73 -8.76 14.87
C VAL A 21 3.10 -7.80 13.74
N THR A 22 2.21 -6.87 13.36
CA THR A 22 2.52 -5.86 12.35
C THR A 22 3.69 -4.98 12.76
N MET A 23 3.75 -4.56 14.03
CA MET A 23 4.87 -3.78 14.56
C MET A 23 6.19 -4.54 14.50
N THR A 24 6.19 -5.83 14.87
CA THR A 24 7.38 -6.69 14.78
C THR A 24 7.84 -6.85 13.33
N VAL A 25 6.92 -7.05 12.38
CA VAL A 25 7.26 -7.13 10.95
C VAL A 25 7.90 -5.84 10.46
N ILE A 26 7.35 -4.68 10.85
CA ILE A 26 7.90 -3.37 10.50
C ILE A 26 9.33 -3.23 11.05
N LEU A 27 9.56 -3.56 12.33
CA LEU A 27 10.88 -3.49 12.95
C LEU A 27 11.90 -4.42 12.28
N LEU A 28 11.48 -5.62 11.87
CA LEU A 28 12.34 -6.55 11.12
C LEU A 28 12.74 -5.97 9.77
N ILE A 29 11.80 -5.41 9.01
CA ILE A 29 12.08 -4.80 7.70
C ILE A 29 13.07 -3.64 7.86
N PHE A 30 12.84 -2.73 8.82
CA PHE A 30 13.76 -1.63 9.10
C PHE A 30 15.13 -2.11 9.59
N GLY A 31 15.18 -3.16 10.41
CA GLY A 31 16.42 -3.77 10.87
C GLY A 31 17.26 -4.30 9.71
N VAL A 32 16.65 -5.04 8.79
CA VAL A 32 17.32 -5.56 7.59
C VAL A 32 17.85 -4.42 6.72
N LEU A 33 17.03 -3.38 6.48
CA LEU A 33 17.44 -2.20 5.71
C LEU A 33 18.60 -1.44 6.37
N ALA A 34 18.59 -1.30 7.70
CA ALA A 34 19.65 -0.63 8.43
C ALA A 34 20.98 -1.41 8.38
N VAL A 35 20.92 -2.74 8.50
CA VAL A 35 22.09 -3.63 8.37
C VAL A 35 22.63 -3.57 6.95
N ASP A 36 21.77 -3.68 5.93
CA ASP A 36 22.14 -3.53 4.53
C ASP A 36 22.85 -2.20 4.27
N PHE A 37 22.26 -1.09 4.71
CA PHE A 37 22.86 0.23 4.55
C PHE A 37 24.24 0.32 5.21
N ARG A 38 24.41 -0.22 6.43
CA ARG A 38 25.71 -0.26 7.11
C ARG A 38 26.72 -1.10 6.35
N ILE A 39 26.34 -2.28 5.86
CA ILE A 39 27.21 -3.18 5.09
C ILE A 39 27.66 -2.47 3.81
N ARG A 40 26.74 -1.89 3.05
CA ARG A 40 27.06 -1.16 1.81
C ARG A 40 28.00 0.02 2.06
N LYS A 41 27.71 0.80 3.09
CA LYS A 41 28.58 1.91 3.50
C LYS A 41 29.97 1.42 3.91
N SER A 42 30.08 0.27 4.59
CA SER A 42 31.36 -0.30 5.01
C SER A 42 32.18 -0.89 3.85
N LEU A 43 31.51 -1.39 2.81
CA LEU A 43 32.14 -1.98 1.64
C LEU A 43 32.35 -0.98 0.49
N ALA A 44 31.99 0.30 0.68
CA ALA A 44 31.99 1.33 -0.36
C ALA A 44 31.22 0.92 -1.63
N ILE A 45 30.17 0.12 -1.47
CA ILE A 45 29.29 -0.31 -2.58
C ILE A 45 28.17 0.71 -2.71
N GLU A 46 28.28 1.60 -3.70
CA GLU A 46 27.31 2.68 -3.93
C GLU A 46 26.13 2.23 -4.81
N GLU A 47 26.32 1.25 -5.69
CA GLU A 47 25.37 0.97 -6.78
C GLU A 47 24.40 -0.20 -6.53
N VAL A 48 24.70 -1.10 -5.59
CA VAL A 48 23.91 -2.32 -5.38
C VAL A 48 23.26 -2.27 -4.00
N SER A 49 21.94 -2.10 -3.94
CA SER A 49 21.15 -2.19 -2.71
C SER A 49 20.43 -3.52 -2.60
N LEU A 50 20.17 -4.00 -1.37
CA LEU A 50 19.34 -5.18 -1.17
C LEU A 50 17.89 -4.95 -1.61
N ILE A 51 17.42 -3.70 -1.53
CA ILE A 51 16.13 -3.26 -2.04
C ILE A 51 16.34 -1.98 -2.86
N ASP A 52 15.97 -2.01 -4.14
CA ASP A 52 15.97 -0.85 -5.03
C ASP A 52 14.64 -0.76 -5.78
N TYR A 53 14.28 0.44 -6.23
CA TYR A 53 13.19 0.60 -7.18
C TYR A 53 13.58 1.57 -8.29
N LYS A 54 13.34 1.16 -9.55
CA LYS A 54 13.59 1.99 -10.74
C LYS A 54 12.33 2.06 -11.57
N HIS A 55 12.07 3.26 -12.10
CA HIS A 55 10.99 3.46 -13.07
C HIS A 55 11.52 3.10 -14.46
N LEU A 56 10.88 2.13 -15.13
CA LEU A 56 11.28 1.71 -16.47
C LEU A 56 10.48 2.45 -17.55
N LYS A 57 9.15 2.35 -17.46
CA LYS A 57 8.18 2.90 -18.42
C LYS A 57 6.91 3.29 -17.68
N GLU A 58 5.98 3.95 -18.36
CA GLU A 58 4.65 4.27 -17.82
C GLU A 58 4.00 3.01 -17.24
N TYR A 59 3.68 3.06 -15.94
CA TYR A 59 3.10 1.96 -15.15
C TYR A 59 3.98 0.70 -14.94
N GLN A 60 5.26 0.75 -15.31
CA GLN A 60 6.21 -0.36 -15.10
C GLN A 60 7.33 0.02 -14.14
N TYR A 61 7.39 -0.69 -13.01
CA TYR A 61 8.38 -0.50 -11.96
C TYR A 61 9.27 -1.73 -11.84
N LEU A 62 10.57 -1.53 -11.90
CA LEU A 62 11.56 -2.55 -11.55
C LEU A 62 11.80 -2.47 -10.05
N VAL A 63 11.52 -3.54 -9.33
CA VAL A 63 11.84 -3.68 -7.91
C VAL A 63 12.96 -4.70 -7.77
N HIS A 64 14.11 -4.26 -7.28
CA HIS A 64 15.20 -5.15 -6.92
C HIS A 64 15.02 -5.59 -5.47
N ILE A 65 15.03 -6.90 -5.21
CA ILE A 65 14.95 -7.47 -3.85
C ILE A 65 15.95 -8.64 -3.77
N MET A 66 16.91 -8.55 -2.86
CA MET A 66 17.89 -9.60 -2.56
C MET A 66 18.62 -10.16 -3.79
N GLY A 67 19.08 -9.30 -4.71
CA GLY A 67 19.78 -9.74 -5.93
C GLY A 67 18.85 -10.18 -7.06
N LYS A 68 17.53 -10.20 -6.85
CA LYS A 68 16.53 -10.55 -7.87
C LYS A 68 15.77 -9.32 -8.33
N ASN A 69 15.53 -9.25 -9.62
CA ASN A 69 14.75 -8.19 -10.25
C ASN A 69 13.31 -8.67 -10.47
N TYR A 70 12.34 -7.90 -10.00
CA TYR A 70 10.92 -8.11 -10.23
C TYR A 70 10.38 -6.94 -11.04
N VAL A 71 9.66 -7.23 -12.12
CA VAL A 71 8.95 -6.20 -12.88
C VAL A 71 7.50 -6.19 -12.41
N LEU A 72 7.07 -5.07 -11.85
CA LEU A 72 5.69 -4.82 -11.50
C LEU A 72 5.05 -3.99 -12.62
N ASP A 73 4.08 -4.58 -13.29
CA ASP A 73 3.26 -3.92 -14.30
C ASP A 73 1.89 -3.57 -13.70
N PHE A 74 1.60 -2.28 -13.63
CA PHE A 74 0.35 -1.73 -13.10
C PHE A 74 -0.56 -1.17 -14.19
N SER A 75 -0.28 -1.45 -15.47
CA SER A 75 -1.08 -0.97 -16.60
C SER A 75 -2.56 -1.36 -16.47
N GLU A 76 -2.84 -2.62 -16.11
CA GLU A 76 -4.21 -3.12 -15.91
C GLU A 76 -4.91 -2.47 -14.70
N LEU A 77 -4.17 -2.25 -13.60
CA LEU A 77 -4.69 -1.60 -12.40
C LEU A 77 -5.03 -0.13 -12.66
N SER A 78 -4.18 0.56 -13.42
CA SER A 78 -4.37 1.95 -13.81
C SER A 78 -5.61 2.12 -14.70
N GLY A 79 -5.81 1.21 -15.66
CA GLY A 79 -7.01 1.17 -16.49
C GLY A 79 -8.28 0.96 -15.66
N ALA A 80 -8.25 0.01 -14.72
CA ALA A 80 -9.39 -0.25 -13.83
C ALA A 80 -9.70 0.92 -12.90
N LEU A 81 -8.68 1.59 -12.35
CA LEU A 81 -8.84 2.77 -11.50
C LEU A 81 -9.42 3.94 -12.30
N ASN A 82 -8.89 4.23 -13.49
CA ASN A 82 -9.38 5.31 -14.35
C ASN A 82 -10.85 5.10 -14.73
N ASN A 83 -11.25 3.86 -15.07
CA ASN A 83 -12.65 3.54 -15.37
C ASN A 83 -13.56 3.77 -14.16
N LYS A 84 -13.15 3.36 -12.96
CA LYS A 84 -13.93 3.65 -11.74
C LYS A 84 -14.02 5.13 -11.43
N PHE A 85 -12.94 5.89 -11.60
CA PHE A 85 -12.98 7.35 -11.41
C PHE A 85 -13.84 8.06 -12.47
N ALA A 86 -13.96 7.51 -13.68
CA ALA A 86 -14.89 8.00 -14.70
C ALA A 86 -16.35 7.78 -14.29
N GLU A 87 -16.69 6.58 -13.79
CA GLU A 87 -18.03 6.29 -13.25
C GLU A 87 -18.40 7.25 -12.09
N PHE A 88 -17.47 7.49 -11.16
CA PHE A 88 -17.69 8.45 -10.07
C PHE A 88 -17.90 9.88 -10.56
N ARG A 89 -17.22 10.30 -11.65
CA ARG A 89 -17.45 11.62 -12.26
C ARG A 89 -18.84 11.73 -12.87
N GLU A 90 -19.31 10.71 -13.59
CA GLU A 90 -20.66 10.73 -14.15
C GLU A 90 -21.73 10.80 -13.06
N ILE A 91 -21.56 10.04 -11.98
CA ILE A 91 -22.44 10.10 -10.82
C ILE A 91 -22.45 11.52 -10.21
N ALA A 92 -21.27 12.13 -10.02
CA ALA A 92 -21.16 13.49 -9.50
C ALA A 92 -21.82 14.53 -10.41
N TYR A 93 -21.67 14.42 -11.73
CA TYR A 93 -22.33 15.28 -12.71
C TYR A 93 -23.85 15.13 -12.68
N ASN A 94 -24.35 13.90 -12.59
CA ASN A 94 -25.79 13.63 -12.48
C ASN A 94 -26.36 14.21 -11.18
N ILE A 95 -25.70 14.01 -10.03
CA ILE A 95 -26.11 14.60 -8.74
C ILE A 95 -26.17 16.12 -8.84
N LYS A 96 -25.14 16.76 -9.43
CA LYS A 96 -25.10 18.20 -9.63
C LYS A 96 -26.26 18.68 -10.51
N ARG A 97 -26.57 17.95 -11.59
CA ARG A 97 -27.68 18.27 -12.49
C ARG A 97 -29.03 18.18 -11.77
N TYR A 98 -29.29 17.08 -11.06
CA TYR A 98 -30.51 16.91 -10.25
C TYR A 98 -30.66 18.00 -9.18
N ALA A 99 -29.59 18.37 -8.49
CA ALA A 99 -29.61 19.45 -7.49
C ALA A 99 -29.91 20.81 -8.14
N THR A 100 -29.39 21.06 -9.34
CA THR A 100 -29.62 22.31 -10.07
C THR A 100 -31.05 22.41 -10.61
N ASP A 101 -31.63 21.29 -11.06
CA ASP A 101 -33.02 21.23 -11.52
C ASP A 101 -34.02 21.32 -10.37
N PHE A 102 -33.66 20.81 -9.17
CA PHE A 102 -34.46 20.96 -7.96
C PHE A 102 -34.50 22.42 -7.46
N LEU A 103 -33.38 23.14 -7.55
CA LEU A 103 -33.29 24.56 -7.15
C LEU A 103 -33.99 25.54 -8.14
N LYS A 104 -34.36 25.07 -9.34
CA LYS A 104 -35.06 25.86 -10.35
C LYS A 104 -36.60 25.71 -10.29
N ARG A 105 -37.12 24.81 -9.46
CA ARG A 105 -38.56 24.70 -9.15
C ARG A 105 -38.90 25.50 -7.90
#